data_AF-A0A0G0TTR7-F1
#
_entry.id   AF-A0A0G0TTR7-F1
#
_cell.length_a   1.000
_cell.length_b   1.000
_cell.length_c   1.000
_cell.angle_alpha   90.00
_cell.angle_beta   90.00
_cell.angle_gamma   90.00
#
_symmetry.space_group_name_H-M   'P 1'
#
loop_
_entity.id
_entity.type
_entity.pdbx_description
1 polymer ?
#
loop_
_entity_poly.entity_id
_entity_poly.type
_entity_poly.pdbx_seq_one_letter_code
_entity_poly.pdbx_strand_id
1 'polypeptide(L)'
;MKPSPRIILGAVASAAVLLTFLFTTNFFSKNDSSYLLLTSEENRFNLKFFIQENDRDTINTLLAKLNIPQDVQDGVRFQLDSTSSARLAFITPIKANLKLTDKTVSLSGETSIPAISNQLDIVKIKVPKTTNLAIFAPNLGRFVKARLNVPENISGWFDRNLDSSQGSYLVLYGSNADFSLIFKNSQISFEEPKNIKNSSGEPIYKEETGSDANFHLLQIPSIDPQNQSPQTLTFFTLGDYLVMSSSPDAAKVFIGSQKESDSIEFPKSQNTPKASMVMEYLNTDDNPAPELLAEFLLQNWQGTSRPKSKLAGSLKNIQDATFTLKAQAFSGLINLK
;
A
#
# COMPACT_ATOMS: atom_id res chain seq x y z
N MET A 1 0.25 -58.29 44.27
CA MET A 1 1.33 -57.65 45.05
C MET A 1 1.03 -56.16 45.17
N LYS A 2 0.84 -55.64 46.40
CA LYS A 2 0.67 -54.18 46.60
C LYS A 2 2.06 -53.53 46.53
N PRO A 3 2.28 -52.51 45.69
CA PRO A 3 3.56 -51.83 45.61
C PRO A 3 3.90 -51.18 46.96
N SER A 4 5.17 -51.26 47.38
CA SER A 4 5.59 -50.73 48.68
C SER A 4 5.45 -49.20 48.70
N PRO A 5 5.07 -48.58 49.84
CA PRO A 5 4.81 -47.14 49.94
C PRO A 5 5.98 -46.27 49.47
N ARG A 6 7.22 -46.77 49.59
CA ARG A 6 8.44 -46.06 49.17
C ARG A 6 8.56 -45.93 47.65
N ILE A 7 8.10 -46.93 46.89
CA ILE A 7 8.09 -46.89 45.41
C ILE A 7 7.03 -45.90 44.92
N ILE A 8 5.88 -45.85 45.59
CA ILE A 8 4.79 -44.92 45.27
C ILE A 8 5.23 -43.47 45.57
N LEU A 9 5.85 -43.22 46.73
CA LEU A 9 6.39 -41.90 47.08
C LEU A 9 7.50 -41.44 46.13
N GLY A 10 8.39 -42.34 45.72
CA GLY A 10 9.43 -42.04 44.72
C GLY A 10 8.87 -41.70 43.34
N ALA A 11 7.85 -42.43 42.88
CA ALA A 11 7.16 -42.16 41.62
C ALA A 11 6.37 -40.84 41.65
N VAL A 12 5.71 -40.53 42.77
CA VAL A 12 4.99 -39.26 42.95
C VAL A 12 5.96 -38.08 43.02
N ALA A 13 7.09 -38.22 43.71
CA ALA A 13 8.11 -37.17 43.77
C ALA A 13 8.77 -36.91 42.41
N SER A 14 9.08 -37.96 41.64
CA SER A 14 9.65 -37.81 40.29
C SER A 14 8.63 -37.26 39.29
N ALA A 15 7.36 -37.66 39.38
CA ALA A 15 6.28 -37.03 38.60
C ALA A 15 6.08 -35.55 38.98
N ALA A 16 6.17 -35.20 40.26
CA ALA A 16 6.08 -33.82 40.72
C ALA A 16 7.26 -32.97 40.22
N VAL A 17 8.49 -33.48 40.26
CA VAL A 17 9.67 -32.78 39.70
C VAL A 17 9.53 -32.60 38.19
N LEU A 18 9.09 -33.64 37.46
CA LEU A 18 8.88 -33.57 36.02
C LEU A 18 7.76 -32.57 35.68
N LEU A 19 6.66 -32.57 36.43
CA LEU A 19 5.56 -31.61 36.30
C LEU A 19 6.03 -30.19 36.62
N THR A 20 6.88 -30.00 37.64
CA THR A 20 7.44 -28.68 37.99
C THR A 20 8.42 -28.20 36.92
N PHE A 21 9.20 -29.10 36.32
CA PHE A 21 10.09 -28.78 35.20
C PHE A 21 9.30 -28.45 33.93
N LEU A 22 8.24 -29.20 33.63
CA LEU A 22 7.31 -28.92 32.52
C LEU A 22 6.50 -27.65 32.75
N PHE A 23 6.11 -27.34 34.00
CA PHE A 23 5.44 -26.09 34.35
C PHE A 23 6.40 -24.92 34.23
N THR A 24 7.60 -24.98 34.82
CA THR A 24 8.56 -23.88 34.78
C THR A 24 9.08 -23.58 33.38
N THR A 25 9.24 -24.59 32.51
CA THR A 25 9.62 -24.39 31.10
C THR A 25 8.47 -23.87 30.22
N ASN A 26 7.21 -24.26 30.49
CA ASN A 26 6.05 -23.80 29.71
C ASN A 26 5.37 -22.51 30.24
N PHE A 27 5.51 -22.16 31.52
CA PHE A 27 4.89 -20.95 32.11
C PHE A 27 5.79 -19.71 32.08
N PHE A 28 7.12 -19.86 31.99
CA PHE A 28 8.04 -18.71 31.93
C PHE A 28 8.37 -18.21 30.51
N SER A 29 7.93 -18.91 29.46
CA SER A 29 7.87 -18.30 28.12
C SER A 29 6.49 -17.67 27.91
N LYS A 30 6.26 -16.50 28.53
CA LYS A 30 5.47 -15.51 27.81
C LYS A 30 6.25 -15.23 26.54
N ASN A 31 5.85 -15.83 25.43
CA ASN A 31 6.34 -15.48 24.11
C ASN A 31 5.93 -14.03 23.84
N ASP A 32 6.68 -13.07 24.39
CA ASP A 32 6.53 -11.65 24.12
C ASP A 32 7.04 -11.38 22.69
N SER A 33 6.35 -11.90 21.69
CA SER A 33 6.73 -11.77 20.28
C SER A 33 7.15 -10.34 19.97
N SER A 34 8.24 -10.16 19.20
CA SER A 34 8.68 -8.84 18.77
C SER A 34 7.51 -8.03 18.24
N TYR A 35 7.43 -6.75 18.57
CA TYR A 35 6.32 -5.91 18.15
C TYR A 35 6.77 -4.48 17.89
N LEU A 36 5.95 -3.77 17.12
CA LEU A 36 6.08 -2.35 16.84
C LEU A 36 4.89 -1.63 17.46
N LEU A 37 5.18 -0.51 18.11
CA LEU A 37 4.18 0.33 18.77
C LEU A 37 4.23 1.74 18.16
N LEU A 38 3.11 2.16 17.58
CA LEU A 38 2.90 3.53 17.16
C LEU A 38 2.07 4.26 18.22
N THR A 39 2.60 5.36 18.72
CA THR A 39 1.94 6.25 19.70
C THR A 39 1.90 7.67 19.16
N SER A 40 0.90 8.45 19.60
CA SER A 40 0.82 9.88 19.34
C SER A 40 1.18 10.68 20.60
N GLU A 41 1.83 11.81 20.38
CA GLU A 41 2.13 12.82 21.37
C GLU A 41 1.89 14.18 20.71
N GLU A 42 0.73 14.79 20.98
CA GLU A 42 0.23 15.98 20.30
C GLU A 42 0.15 15.80 18.76
N ASN A 43 1.01 16.48 18.00
CA ASN A 43 1.12 16.41 16.54
C ASN A 43 2.29 15.53 16.06
N ARG A 44 2.95 14.82 16.97
CA ARG A 44 4.08 13.93 16.67
C ARG A 44 3.69 12.48 16.88
N PHE A 45 4.28 11.63 16.05
CA PHE A 45 4.10 10.19 16.11
C PHE A 45 5.44 9.53 16.43
N ASN A 46 5.39 8.62 17.39
CA ASN A 46 6.55 7.86 17.86
C ASN A 46 6.32 6.39 17.50
N LEU A 47 7.16 5.87 16.60
CA LEU A 47 7.27 4.47 16.24
C LEU A 47 8.36 3.84 17.10
N LYS A 48 8.04 2.82 17.91
CA LYS A 48 9.00 2.13 18.78
C LYS A 48 9.04 0.64 18.44
N PHE A 49 10.24 0.09 18.35
CA PHE A 49 10.45 -1.34 18.16
C PHE A 49 10.76 -1.99 19.50
N PHE A 50 10.03 -3.05 19.81
CA PHE A 50 10.25 -3.91 20.97
C PHE A 50 10.66 -5.27 20.43
N ILE A 51 11.97 -5.45 20.24
CA ILE A 51 12.55 -6.64 19.61
C ILE A 51 13.07 -7.59 20.69
N GLN A 52 12.64 -8.85 20.64
CA GLN A 52 13.18 -9.90 21.50
C GLN A 52 14.65 -10.14 21.18
N GLU A 53 15.42 -10.61 22.17
CA GLU A 53 16.84 -10.92 21.96
C GLU A 53 17.07 -11.90 20.80
N ASN A 54 16.22 -12.91 20.68
CA ASN A 54 16.30 -13.91 19.61
C ASN A 54 16.06 -13.35 18.20
N ASP A 55 15.39 -12.19 18.09
CA ASP A 55 15.05 -11.56 16.80
C ASP A 55 16.03 -10.43 16.41
N ARG A 56 16.98 -10.07 17.29
CA ARG A 56 17.89 -8.92 17.07
C ARG A 56 18.78 -9.09 15.84
N ASP A 57 19.39 -10.24 15.66
CA ASP A 57 20.28 -10.48 14.51
C ASP A 57 19.50 -10.53 13.20
N THR A 58 18.29 -11.11 13.24
CA THR A 58 17.38 -11.15 12.10
C THR A 58 16.93 -9.74 11.70
N ILE A 59 16.50 -8.89 12.64
CA ILE A 59 16.09 -7.52 12.29
C ILE A 59 17.26 -6.69 11.77
N ASN A 60 18.47 -6.82 12.34
CA ASN A 60 19.67 -6.15 11.85
C ASN A 60 19.95 -6.50 10.38
N THR A 61 19.88 -7.81 10.08
CA THR A 61 20.08 -8.34 8.73
C THR A 61 19.02 -7.82 7.76
N LEU A 62 17.74 -7.81 8.18
CA LEU A 62 16.63 -7.30 7.38
C LEU A 62 16.79 -5.81 7.06
N LEU A 63 17.12 -4.98 8.05
CA LEU A 63 17.32 -3.54 7.85
C LEU A 63 18.51 -3.27 6.91
N ALA A 64 19.61 -4.01 7.07
CA ALA A 64 20.76 -3.91 6.18
C ALA A 64 20.40 -4.27 4.73
N LYS A 65 19.67 -5.38 4.52
CA LYS A 65 19.16 -5.77 3.20
C LYS A 65 18.23 -4.73 2.60
N LEU A 66 17.40 -4.07 3.40
CA LEU A 66 16.49 -3.03 2.94
C LEU A 66 17.16 -1.67 2.77
N ASN A 67 18.47 -1.53 3.01
CA ASN A 67 19.17 -0.25 3.04
C ASN A 67 18.55 0.74 4.06
N ILE A 68 17.96 0.23 5.14
CA ILE A 68 17.37 1.02 6.21
C ILE A 68 18.42 1.20 7.33
N PRO A 69 18.62 2.44 7.82
CA PRO A 69 19.49 2.71 8.96
C PRO A 69 19.13 1.88 10.21
N GLN A 70 20.14 1.38 10.92
CA GLN A 70 19.95 0.50 12.09
C GLN A 70 19.38 1.23 13.31
N ASP A 71 19.62 2.54 13.41
CA ASP A 71 19.08 3.43 14.45
C ASP A 71 17.55 3.54 14.43
N VAL A 72 16.90 3.10 13.34
CA VAL A 72 15.43 2.96 13.28
C VAL A 72 14.90 2.06 14.40
N GLN A 73 15.69 1.09 14.89
CA GLN A 73 15.30 0.22 16.00
C GLN A 73 15.14 0.97 17.32
N ASP A 74 15.87 2.08 17.53
CA ASP A 74 15.74 2.93 18.72
C ASP A 74 14.44 3.77 18.67
N GLY A 75 13.79 3.78 17.51
CA GLY A 75 12.50 4.39 17.26
C GLY A 75 12.58 5.55 16.27
N VAL A 76 11.47 5.79 15.59
CA VAL A 76 11.33 6.85 14.59
C VAL A 76 10.31 7.85 15.06
N ARG A 77 10.65 9.14 14.94
CA ARG A 77 9.73 10.25 15.21
C ARG A 77 9.41 10.97 13.92
N PHE A 78 8.13 11.23 13.67
CA PHE A 78 7.67 11.97 12.51
C PHE A 78 6.43 12.80 12.81
N GLN A 79 6.13 13.72 11.90
CA GLN A 79 4.96 14.58 11.95
C GLN A 79 4.22 14.49 10.61
N LEU A 80 2.89 14.59 10.66
CA LEU A 80 2.03 14.67 9.48
C LEU A 80 1.41 16.07 9.40
N ASP A 81 0.74 16.38 8.30
CA ASP A 81 -0.14 17.57 8.24
C ASP A 81 -1.24 17.48 9.31
N SER A 82 -1.88 18.60 9.63
CA SER A 82 -2.87 18.68 10.71
C SER A 82 -4.05 17.70 10.53
N THR A 83 -4.50 17.49 9.30
CA THR A 83 -5.65 16.63 9.02
C THR A 83 -5.27 15.16 9.14
N SER A 84 -4.13 14.77 8.56
CA SER A 84 -3.60 13.40 8.67
C SER A 84 -3.19 13.07 10.11
N SER A 85 -2.64 14.04 10.84
CA SER A 85 -2.28 13.89 12.26
C SER A 85 -3.52 13.61 13.11
N ALA A 86 -4.59 14.39 12.95
CA ALA A 86 -5.82 14.16 13.72
C ALA A 86 -6.39 12.75 13.47
N ARG A 87 -6.38 12.28 12.21
CA ARG A 87 -6.87 10.94 11.84
C ARG A 87 -6.01 9.83 12.43
N LEU A 88 -4.68 9.94 12.34
CA LEU A 88 -3.78 8.93 12.87
C LEU A 88 -3.80 8.92 14.40
N ALA A 89 -3.82 10.08 15.05
CA ALA A 89 -3.91 10.19 16.50
C ALA A 89 -5.16 9.51 17.04
N PHE A 90 -6.30 9.66 16.34
CA PHE A 90 -7.57 9.05 16.74
C PHE A 90 -7.53 7.51 16.83
N ILE A 91 -6.73 6.85 15.99
CA ILE A 91 -6.59 5.39 15.98
C ILE A 91 -5.37 4.86 16.76
N THR A 92 -4.53 5.75 17.28
CA THR A 92 -3.40 5.38 18.14
C THR A 92 -3.85 5.14 19.60
N PRO A 93 -3.16 4.30 20.37
CA PRO A 93 -1.96 3.53 20.02
C PRO A 93 -2.26 2.35 19.08
N ILE A 94 -1.32 2.06 18.18
CA ILE A 94 -1.39 0.88 17.30
C ILE A 94 -0.24 -0.06 17.66
N LYS A 95 -0.58 -1.31 18.00
CA LYS A 95 0.39 -2.38 18.23
C LYS A 95 0.36 -3.34 17.05
N ALA A 96 1.51 -3.53 16.40
CA ALA A 96 1.72 -4.53 15.35
C ALA A 96 2.68 -5.60 15.86
N ASN A 97 2.19 -6.83 16.02
CA ASN A 97 3.05 -7.97 16.29
C ASN A 97 3.88 -8.27 15.04
N LEU A 98 5.16 -8.58 15.22
CA LEU A 98 6.11 -8.88 14.18
C LEU A 98 6.48 -10.35 14.23
N LYS A 99 6.57 -10.97 13.07
CA LYS A 99 7.23 -12.25 12.88
C LYS A 99 8.31 -12.07 11.82
N LEU A 100 9.55 -12.28 12.23
CA LEU A 100 10.73 -12.00 11.43
C LEU A 100 11.41 -13.31 11.04
N THR A 101 11.85 -13.37 9.79
CA THR A 101 12.83 -14.35 9.30
C THR A 101 13.83 -13.61 8.42
N ASP A 102 14.95 -14.22 8.05
CA ASP A 102 15.98 -13.57 7.25
C ASP A 102 15.51 -13.07 5.87
N LYS A 103 14.35 -13.53 5.41
CA LYS A 103 13.74 -13.15 4.12
C LYS A 103 12.35 -12.58 4.24
N THR A 104 11.71 -12.61 5.41
CA THR A 104 10.31 -12.21 5.53
C THR A 104 10.06 -11.37 6.76
N VAL A 105 9.22 -10.34 6.59
CA VAL A 105 8.65 -9.54 7.67
C VAL A 105 7.15 -9.67 7.59
N SER A 106 6.56 -10.39 8.54
CA SER A 106 5.11 -10.41 8.71
C SER A 106 4.73 -9.48 9.86
N LEU A 107 3.69 -8.69 9.65
CA LEU A 107 3.09 -7.85 10.68
C LEU A 107 1.59 -8.13 10.79
N SER A 108 1.05 -8.10 12.01
CA SER A 108 -0.39 -8.14 12.23
C SER A 108 -0.77 -7.40 13.49
N GLY A 109 -1.95 -6.83 13.52
CA GLY A 109 -2.41 -6.08 14.67
C GLY A 109 -3.82 -5.54 14.49
N GLU A 110 -4.20 -4.74 15.46
CA GLU A 110 -5.51 -4.10 15.51
C GLU A 110 -5.35 -2.64 15.89
N THR A 111 -6.25 -1.83 15.36
CA THR A 111 -6.44 -0.43 15.76
C THR A 111 -7.53 -0.35 16.81
N SER A 112 -7.48 0.64 17.70
CA SER A 112 -8.47 0.82 18.78
C SER A 112 -9.89 1.03 18.24
N ILE A 113 -10.00 1.65 17.08
CA ILE A 113 -11.22 1.98 16.35
C ILE A 113 -10.97 1.82 14.85
N PRO A 114 -12.00 1.58 14.02
CA PRO A 114 -11.79 1.42 12.59
C PRO A 114 -11.13 2.66 11.97
N ALA A 115 -9.95 2.49 11.36
CA ALA A 115 -9.23 3.57 10.71
C ALA A 115 -9.98 4.15 9.49
N ILE A 116 -10.84 3.32 8.89
CA ILE A 116 -11.80 3.69 7.85
C ILE A 116 -13.13 3.08 8.27
N SER A 117 -14.14 3.95 8.39
CA SER A 117 -15.44 3.61 8.99
C SER A 117 -16.22 2.56 8.20
N ASN A 118 -15.96 2.46 6.89
CA ASN A 118 -16.66 1.55 5.99
C ASN A 118 -15.73 0.41 5.58
N GLN A 119 -16.25 -0.81 5.70
CA GLN A 119 -15.75 -1.94 4.93
C GLN A 119 -16.36 -1.85 3.53
N LEU A 120 -15.51 -1.86 2.51
CA LEU A 120 -15.93 -1.73 1.13
C LEU A 120 -15.89 -3.10 0.46
N ASP A 121 -16.87 -3.35 -0.40
CA ASP A 121 -16.90 -4.56 -1.22
C ASP A 121 -15.78 -4.47 -2.26
N ILE A 122 -14.91 -5.48 -2.26
CA ILE A 122 -13.78 -5.56 -3.18
C ILE A 122 -14.13 -6.54 -4.27
N VAL A 123 -13.99 -6.08 -5.52
CA VAL A 123 -14.17 -6.90 -6.70
C VAL A 123 -12.79 -7.14 -7.31
N LYS A 124 -12.55 -8.36 -7.77
CA LYS A 124 -11.33 -8.65 -8.50
C LYS A 124 -11.35 -7.94 -9.85
N ILE A 125 -10.26 -7.27 -10.17
CA ILE A 125 -10.03 -6.64 -11.46
C ILE A 125 -8.80 -7.27 -12.14
N LYS A 126 -8.85 -7.37 -13.47
CA LYS A 126 -7.67 -7.72 -14.28
C LYS A 126 -6.83 -6.46 -14.47
N VAL A 127 -5.55 -6.55 -14.14
CA VAL A 127 -4.57 -5.47 -14.27
C VAL A 127 -3.38 -5.94 -15.12
N PRO A 128 -2.61 -5.03 -15.73
CA PRO A 128 -1.46 -5.41 -16.55
C PRO A 128 -0.49 -6.35 -15.83
N LYS A 129 0.02 -7.37 -16.53
CA LYS A 129 1.03 -8.30 -15.97
C LYS A 129 2.30 -7.59 -15.48
N THR A 130 2.60 -6.42 -16.03
CA THR A 130 3.72 -5.54 -15.67
C THR A 130 3.45 -4.67 -14.43
N THR A 131 2.38 -4.95 -13.66
CA THR A 131 2.03 -4.22 -12.44
C THR A 131 3.10 -4.38 -11.36
N ASN A 132 3.58 -3.26 -10.83
CA ASN A 132 4.51 -3.21 -9.71
C ASN A 132 3.85 -2.79 -8.39
N LEU A 133 2.73 -2.06 -8.44
CA LEU A 133 1.98 -1.66 -7.26
C LEU A 133 0.49 -1.59 -7.59
N ALA A 134 -0.35 -2.26 -6.80
CA ALA A 134 -1.79 -2.16 -6.88
C ALA A 134 -2.36 -1.85 -5.50
N ILE A 135 -3.27 -0.88 -5.42
CA ILE A 135 -3.89 -0.42 -4.18
C ILE A 135 -5.40 -0.36 -4.40
N PHE A 136 -6.16 -0.94 -3.49
CA PHE A 136 -7.58 -0.65 -3.31
C PHE A 136 -7.74 0.15 -2.01
N ALA A 137 -8.36 1.32 -2.10
CA ALA A 137 -8.66 2.17 -0.94
C ALA A 137 -9.70 3.24 -1.32
N PRO A 138 -10.35 3.88 -0.32
CA PRO A 138 -11.09 5.11 -0.57
C PRO A 138 -10.13 6.29 -0.87
N ASN A 139 -10.64 7.33 -1.54
CA ASN A 139 -9.93 8.59 -1.81
C ASN A 139 -8.64 8.50 -2.65
N LEU A 140 -8.41 7.44 -3.44
CA LEU A 140 -7.20 7.39 -4.30
C LEU A 140 -7.23 8.47 -5.39
N GLY A 141 -8.40 8.97 -5.79
CA GLY A 141 -8.57 10.17 -6.61
C GLY A 141 -7.80 11.37 -6.09
N ARG A 142 -7.95 11.69 -4.81
CA ARG A 142 -7.24 12.81 -4.16
C ARG A 142 -5.74 12.56 -4.10
N PHE A 143 -5.34 11.32 -3.82
CA PHE A 143 -3.93 10.92 -3.80
C PHE A 143 -3.26 11.11 -5.16
N VAL A 144 -3.91 10.68 -6.25
CA VAL A 144 -3.39 10.82 -7.61
C VAL A 144 -3.45 12.28 -8.05
N LYS A 145 -4.56 12.99 -7.80
CA LYS A 145 -4.68 14.42 -8.11
C LYS A 145 -3.55 15.25 -7.48
N ALA A 146 -3.18 14.98 -6.23
CA ALA A 146 -2.08 15.68 -5.57
C ALA A 146 -0.71 15.46 -6.23
N ARG A 147 -0.55 14.38 -7.01
CA ARG A 147 0.66 14.01 -7.77
C ARG A 147 0.65 14.54 -9.21
N LEU A 148 -0.46 15.12 -9.62
CA LEU A 148 -0.65 15.70 -10.94
C LEU A 148 -0.65 17.22 -10.83
N ASN A 149 -0.14 17.91 -11.83
CA ASN A 149 -0.20 19.36 -11.89
C ASN A 149 -1.56 19.80 -12.47
N VAL A 150 -2.65 19.45 -11.77
CA VAL A 150 -4.03 19.68 -12.25
C VAL A 150 -4.36 21.17 -12.16
N PRO A 151 -4.67 21.83 -13.28
CA PRO A 151 -5.05 23.24 -13.29
C PRO A 151 -6.28 23.54 -12.42
N GLU A 152 -6.32 24.71 -11.77
CA GLU A 152 -7.43 25.11 -10.89
C GLU A 152 -8.79 25.08 -11.61
N ASN A 153 -8.82 25.46 -12.89
CA ASN A 153 -10.03 25.52 -13.70
C ASN A 153 -10.67 24.14 -13.97
N ILE A 154 -9.93 23.03 -13.82
CA ILE A 154 -10.48 21.66 -13.94
C ILE A 154 -10.39 20.87 -12.62
N SER A 155 -9.73 21.43 -11.60
CA SER A 155 -9.56 20.83 -10.28
C SER A 155 -10.90 20.42 -9.65
N GLY A 156 -11.93 21.27 -9.76
CA GLY A 156 -13.26 20.97 -9.24
C GLY A 156 -13.97 19.80 -9.96
N TRP A 157 -13.71 19.61 -11.25
CA TRP A 157 -14.22 18.47 -12.00
C TRP A 157 -13.60 17.16 -11.52
N PHE A 158 -12.29 17.14 -11.24
CA PHE A 158 -11.62 15.98 -10.65
C PHE A 158 -12.24 15.61 -9.30
N ASP A 159 -12.49 16.60 -8.43
CA ASP A 159 -13.04 16.35 -7.09
C ASP A 159 -14.46 15.78 -7.13
N ARG A 160 -15.27 16.20 -8.10
CA ARG A 160 -16.65 15.70 -8.25
C ARG A 160 -16.73 14.31 -8.87
N ASN A 161 -15.81 13.97 -9.77
CA ASN A 161 -15.93 12.76 -10.58
C ASN A 161 -15.01 11.61 -10.15
N LEU A 162 -13.90 11.92 -9.47
CA LEU A 162 -12.88 10.93 -9.07
C LEU A 162 -12.88 10.63 -7.57
N ASP A 163 -13.86 11.13 -6.82
CA ASP A 163 -14.04 10.78 -5.42
C ASP A 163 -15.10 9.67 -5.30
N SER A 164 -14.66 8.46 -4.97
CA SER A 164 -15.54 7.30 -4.81
C SER A 164 -15.66 6.91 -3.35
N SER A 165 -16.88 7.03 -2.82
CA SER A 165 -17.25 6.49 -1.51
C SER A 165 -17.27 4.96 -1.48
N GLN A 166 -17.32 4.30 -2.65
CA GLN A 166 -17.31 2.84 -2.79
C GLN A 166 -15.90 2.24 -2.89
N GLY A 167 -14.86 3.07 -2.79
CA GLY A 167 -13.48 2.64 -3.02
C GLY A 167 -13.07 2.78 -4.48
N SER A 168 -11.77 2.70 -4.69
CA SER A 168 -11.11 2.90 -5.97
C SER A 168 -9.87 2.02 -6.05
N TYR A 169 -9.43 1.72 -7.26
CA TYR A 169 -8.20 0.96 -7.51
C TYR A 169 -7.17 1.87 -8.15
N LEU A 170 -5.95 1.90 -7.63
CA LEU A 170 -4.80 2.51 -8.26
C LEU A 170 -3.81 1.41 -8.62
N VAL A 171 -3.42 1.35 -9.89
CA VAL A 171 -2.45 0.38 -10.39
C VAL A 171 -1.31 1.15 -11.04
N LEU A 172 -0.07 0.84 -10.66
CA LEU A 172 1.15 1.33 -11.30
C LEU A 172 1.87 0.17 -11.96
N TYR A 173 2.27 0.36 -13.21
CA TYR A 173 2.78 -0.70 -14.08
C TYR A 173 3.77 -0.18 -15.11
N GLY A 174 4.56 -1.11 -15.65
CA GLY A 174 5.54 -0.84 -16.70
C GLY A 174 6.77 -0.07 -16.22
N SER A 175 7.76 0.06 -17.10
CA SER A 175 9.06 0.67 -16.79
C SER A 175 8.98 2.17 -16.50
N ASN A 176 7.94 2.85 -16.98
CA ASN A 176 7.76 4.29 -16.84
C ASN A 176 6.92 4.67 -15.61
N ALA A 177 6.55 3.69 -14.78
CA ALA A 177 5.60 3.87 -13.67
C ALA A 177 4.27 4.50 -14.14
N ASP A 178 3.77 4.06 -15.30
CA ASP A 178 2.44 4.44 -15.77
C ASP A 178 1.40 4.00 -14.75
N PHE A 179 0.30 4.73 -14.66
CA PHE A 179 -0.76 4.41 -13.72
C PHE A 179 -2.13 4.37 -14.38
N SER A 180 -3.01 3.56 -13.80
CA SER A 180 -4.45 3.59 -14.03
C SER A 180 -5.20 3.64 -12.71
N LEU A 181 -6.15 4.56 -12.65
CA LEU A 181 -7.03 4.79 -11.52
C LEU A 181 -8.45 4.42 -11.94
N ILE A 182 -9.04 3.45 -11.24
CA ILE A 182 -10.28 2.80 -11.62
C ILE A 182 -11.34 3.03 -10.55
N PHE A 183 -12.51 3.47 -10.98
CA PHE A 183 -13.65 3.77 -10.10
C PHE A 183 -14.91 3.10 -10.61
N LYS A 184 -15.72 2.59 -9.68
CA LYS A 184 -17.07 2.15 -9.97
C LYS A 184 -17.98 3.38 -10.10
N ASN A 185 -17.94 4.02 -11.25
CA ASN A 185 -18.84 5.11 -11.61
C ASN A 185 -18.87 5.26 -13.14
N SER A 186 -20.01 4.93 -13.75
CA SER A 186 -20.20 5.03 -15.20
C SER A 186 -20.89 6.34 -15.64
N GLN A 187 -21.32 7.19 -14.70
CA GLN A 187 -22.06 8.42 -15.00
C GLN A 187 -21.22 9.68 -14.80
N ILE A 188 -20.14 9.78 -15.57
CA ILE A 188 -19.27 10.98 -15.56
C ILE A 188 -19.60 11.85 -16.76
N SER A 189 -19.82 13.14 -16.49
CA SER A 189 -20.05 14.15 -17.53
C SER A 189 -18.73 14.78 -17.95
N PHE A 190 -18.40 14.67 -19.24
CA PHE A 190 -17.24 15.33 -19.84
C PHE A 190 -17.58 16.70 -20.47
N GLU A 191 -18.80 17.22 -20.26
CA GLU A 191 -19.23 18.51 -20.82
C GLU A 191 -18.45 19.71 -20.27
N GLU A 192 -18.06 19.68 -18.99
CA GLU A 192 -17.27 20.74 -18.40
C GLU A 192 -15.83 20.76 -18.97
N PRO A 193 -15.06 19.65 -19.00
CA PRO A 193 -13.76 19.59 -19.65
C PRO A 193 -13.73 20.10 -21.10
N LYS A 194 -14.79 19.83 -21.89
CA LYS A 194 -14.91 20.30 -23.30
C LYS A 194 -14.79 21.81 -23.46
N ASN A 195 -15.21 22.57 -22.44
CA ASN A 195 -15.27 24.03 -22.49
C ASN A 195 -14.03 24.71 -21.89
N ILE A 196 -13.07 23.93 -21.36
CA ILE A 196 -11.88 24.46 -20.71
C ILE A 196 -10.75 24.65 -21.72
N LYS A 197 -10.05 25.77 -21.60
CA LYS A 197 -8.88 26.13 -22.41
C LYS A 197 -7.64 26.29 -21.55
N ASN A 198 -6.46 26.07 -22.13
CA ASN A 198 -5.17 26.34 -21.49
C ASN A 198 -4.88 27.86 -21.47
N SER A 199 -3.75 28.25 -20.88
CA SER A 199 -3.30 29.64 -20.82
C SER A 199 -3.05 30.26 -22.21
N SER A 200 -2.79 29.44 -23.23
CA SER A 200 -2.65 29.85 -24.63
C SER A 200 -3.99 29.95 -25.38
N GLY A 201 -5.11 29.62 -24.74
CA GLY A 201 -6.45 29.65 -25.33
C GLY A 201 -6.82 28.41 -26.17
N GLU A 202 -6.00 27.36 -26.16
CA GLU A 202 -6.26 26.11 -26.85
C GLU A 202 -7.11 25.17 -25.98
N PRO A 203 -8.03 24.37 -26.56
CA PRO A 203 -8.78 23.37 -25.81
C PRO A 203 -7.85 22.35 -25.16
N ILE A 204 -8.08 22.03 -23.88
CA ILE A 204 -7.32 20.97 -23.20
C ILE A 204 -7.94 19.59 -23.37
N TYR A 205 -9.12 19.51 -23.99
CA TYR A 205 -9.91 18.30 -24.12
C TYR A 205 -10.05 17.87 -25.58
N LYS A 206 -9.95 16.56 -25.83
CA LYS A 206 -10.20 15.94 -27.13
C LYS A 206 -10.87 14.58 -26.97
N GLU A 207 -11.77 14.24 -27.88
CA GLU A 207 -12.31 12.89 -28.01
C GLU A 207 -11.60 12.13 -29.13
N GLU A 208 -11.27 10.87 -28.88
CA GLU A 208 -10.74 9.95 -29.88
C GLU A 208 -11.46 8.60 -29.78
N THR A 209 -12.05 8.15 -30.88
CA THR A 209 -12.63 6.81 -30.96
C THR A 209 -11.54 5.81 -31.35
N GLY A 210 -11.17 4.95 -30.41
CA GLY A 210 -10.32 3.78 -30.67
C GLY A 210 -11.14 2.58 -31.14
N SER A 211 -10.45 1.49 -31.50
CA SER A 211 -11.11 0.22 -31.86
C SER A 211 -11.85 -0.42 -30.69
N ASP A 212 -11.33 -0.23 -29.47
CA ASP A 212 -11.74 -0.99 -28.29
C ASP A 212 -12.46 -0.11 -27.24
N ALA A 213 -12.32 1.22 -27.31
CA ALA A 213 -12.94 2.17 -26.42
C ALA A 213 -13.00 3.59 -27.02
N ASN A 214 -13.95 4.40 -26.53
CA ASN A 214 -13.91 5.85 -26.72
C ASN A 214 -13.02 6.47 -25.66
N PHE A 215 -12.04 7.25 -26.10
CA PHE A 215 -11.09 7.94 -25.24
C PHE A 215 -11.45 9.41 -25.11
N HIS A 216 -11.42 9.88 -23.87
CA HIS A 216 -11.50 11.28 -23.51
C HIS A 216 -10.12 11.71 -23.05
N LEU A 217 -9.45 12.51 -23.88
CA LEU A 217 -8.08 12.96 -23.68
C LEU A 217 -8.09 14.33 -23.01
N LEU A 218 -7.34 14.45 -21.92
CA LEU A 218 -7.22 15.70 -21.17
C LEU A 218 -5.76 16.09 -21.00
N GLN A 219 -5.38 17.20 -21.59
CA GLN A 219 -4.05 17.78 -21.45
C GLN A 219 -3.93 18.55 -20.13
N ILE A 220 -2.91 18.23 -19.36
CA ILE A 220 -2.51 18.95 -18.15
C ILE A 220 -1.04 19.35 -18.27
N PRO A 221 -0.60 20.42 -17.59
CA PRO A 221 0.82 20.74 -17.49
C PRO A 221 1.63 19.55 -16.97
N SER A 222 2.87 19.42 -17.46
CA SER A 222 3.84 18.49 -16.88
C SER A 222 4.06 18.78 -15.40
N ILE A 223 4.37 17.73 -14.64
CA ILE A 223 4.82 17.89 -13.25
C ILE A 223 6.30 18.24 -13.17
N ASP A 224 7.10 17.84 -14.17
CA ASP A 224 8.50 18.27 -14.27
C ASP A 224 8.56 19.69 -14.84
N PRO A 225 9.01 20.70 -14.07
CA PRO A 225 9.13 22.07 -14.54
C PRO A 225 10.13 22.24 -15.69
N GLN A 226 11.07 21.29 -15.86
CA GLN A 226 12.03 21.29 -16.96
C GLN A 226 11.46 20.68 -18.24
N ASN A 227 10.49 19.77 -18.12
CA ASN A 227 9.76 19.24 -19.26
C ASN A 227 8.52 20.09 -19.52
N GLN A 228 8.60 20.98 -20.51
CA GLN A 228 7.49 21.87 -20.87
C GLN A 228 6.37 21.17 -21.66
N SER A 229 6.54 19.90 -22.04
CA SER A 229 5.53 19.19 -22.83
C SER A 229 4.35 18.81 -21.94
N PRO A 230 3.10 19.15 -22.31
CA PRO A 230 1.93 18.78 -21.52
C PRO A 230 1.77 17.26 -21.44
N GLN A 231 1.35 16.77 -20.28
CA GLN A 231 0.94 15.39 -20.11
C GLN A 231 -0.52 15.24 -20.57
N THR A 232 -0.84 14.15 -21.27
CA THR A 232 -2.23 13.85 -21.67
C THR A 232 -2.75 12.71 -20.81
N LEU A 233 -3.69 12.99 -19.91
CA LEU A 233 -4.44 11.95 -19.21
C LEU A 233 -5.51 11.38 -20.13
N THR A 234 -5.78 10.08 -20.01
CA THR A 234 -6.77 9.40 -20.84
C THR A 234 -7.85 8.78 -19.97
N PHE A 235 -9.10 9.14 -20.24
CA PHE A 235 -10.26 8.57 -19.57
C PHE A 235 -11.06 7.71 -20.54
N PHE A 236 -11.57 6.58 -20.06
CA PHE A 236 -12.43 5.70 -20.83
C PHE A 236 -13.30 4.85 -19.90
N THR A 237 -14.38 4.29 -20.45
CA THR A 237 -15.28 3.40 -19.73
C THR A 237 -15.00 1.94 -20.08
N LEU A 238 -14.94 1.08 -19.07
CA LEU A 238 -14.81 -0.37 -19.23
C LEU A 238 -15.87 -1.06 -18.36
N GLY A 239 -16.97 -1.51 -18.99
CA GLY A 239 -18.14 -1.99 -18.27
C GLY A 239 -18.70 -0.88 -17.35
N ASP A 240 -18.84 -1.19 -16.05
CA ASP A 240 -19.33 -0.25 -15.04
C ASP A 240 -18.23 0.67 -14.46
N TYR A 241 -17.00 0.57 -14.97
CA TYR A 241 -15.87 1.33 -14.45
C TYR A 241 -15.50 2.51 -15.35
N LEU A 242 -15.19 3.64 -14.71
CA LEU A 242 -14.34 4.66 -15.32
C LEU A 242 -12.89 4.33 -15.01
N VAL A 243 -12.05 4.38 -16.02
CA VAL A 243 -10.60 4.30 -15.90
C VAL A 243 -9.98 5.64 -16.30
N MET A 244 -9.09 6.16 -15.46
CA MET A 244 -8.19 7.28 -15.75
C MET A 244 -6.75 6.76 -15.82
N SER A 245 -6.12 6.84 -16.98
CA SER A 245 -4.73 6.43 -17.20
C SER A 245 -3.79 7.63 -17.36
N SER A 246 -2.52 7.45 -17.00
CA SER A 246 -1.45 8.45 -17.10
C SER A 246 -1.20 8.98 -18.52
N SER A 247 -1.51 8.17 -19.54
CA SER A 247 -1.30 8.46 -20.96
C SER A 247 -2.23 7.64 -21.87
N PRO A 248 -2.35 8.00 -23.17
CA PRO A 248 -3.06 7.16 -24.15
C PRO A 248 -2.46 5.77 -24.31
N ASP A 249 -1.14 5.64 -24.20
CA ASP A 249 -0.46 4.34 -24.31
C ASP A 249 -0.66 3.51 -23.03
N ALA A 250 -0.65 4.15 -21.85
CA ALA A 250 -1.03 3.50 -20.60
C ALA A 250 -2.47 2.97 -20.65
N ALA A 251 -3.40 3.72 -21.25
CA ALA A 251 -4.78 3.28 -21.45
C ALA A 251 -4.87 2.05 -22.36
N LYS A 252 -4.12 2.03 -23.47
CA LYS A 252 -4.04 0.85 -24.36
C LYS A 252 -3.47 -0.37 -23.66
N VAL A 253 -2.44 -0.22 -22.83
CA VAL A 253 -1.87 -1.31 -22.02
C VAL A 253 -2.91 -1.87 -21.05
N PHE A 254 -3.67 -0.99 -20.38
CA PHE A 254 -4.72 -1.41 -19.44
C PHE A 254 -5.91 -2.09 -20.13
N ILE A 255 -6.33 -1.61 -21.30
CA ILE A 255 -7.34 -2.27 -22.13
C ILE A 255 -6.81 -3.63 -22.62
N GLY A 256 -5.54 -3.68 -23.03
CA GLY A 256 -4.86 -4.91 -23.43
C GLY A 256 -4.88 -5.97 -22.34
N SER A 257 -4.72 -5.59 -21.07
CA SER A 257 -4.78 -6.54 -19.94
C SER A 257 -6.17 -7.11 -19.67
N GLN A 258 -7.21 -6.66 -20.39
CA GLN A 258 -8.51 -7.33 -20.32
C GLN A 258 -8.53 -8.61 -21.15
N LYS A 259 -7.53 -8.80 -22.04
CA LYS A 259 -7.26 -10.05 -22.76
C LYS A 259 -6.47 -10.99 -21.85
N GLU A 260 -6.87 -12.26 -21.73
CA GLU A 260 -6.43 -13.15 -20.64
C GLU A 260 -4.92 -13.39 -20.56
N SER A 261 -4.18 -13.28 -21.67
CA SER A 261 -2.75 -13.59 -21.75
C SER A 261 -1.85 -12.60 -21.01
N ASP A 262 -2.27 -11.33 -20.85
CA ASP A 262 -1.38 -10.23 -20.45
C ASP A 262 -1.82 -9.56 -19.15
N SER A 263 -2.38 -10.35 -18.23
CA SER A 263 -3.02 -9.85 -17.01
C SER A 263 -2.68 -10.64 -15.76
N ILE A 264 -2.82 -9.97 -14.62
CA ILE A 264 -2.91 -10.59 -13.30
C ILE A 264 -4.19 -10.11 -12.61
N GLU A 265 -4.71 -10.88 -11.66
CA GLU A 265 -5.87 -10.46 -10.86
C GLU A 265 -5.43 -9.68 -9.61
N PHE A 266 -6.16 -8.61 -9.30
CA PHE A 266 -6.02 -7.86 -8.06
C PHE A 266 -7.38 -7.64 -7.38
N PRO A 267 -7.51 -7.85 -6.06
CA PRO A 267 -6.50 -8.46 -5.18
C PRO A 267 -6.33 -9.96 -5.45
N LYS A 268 -5.14 -10.51 -5.22
CA LYS A 268 -4.83 -11.93 -5.41
C LYS A 268 -5.61 -12.83 -4.44
N SER A 269 -5.74 -12.40 -3.19
CA SER A 269 -6.39 -13.19 -2.14
C SER A 269 -7.92 -13.22 -2.32
N GLN A 270 -8.47 -14.41 -2.53
CA GLN A 270 -9.92 -14.64 -2.61
C GLN A 270 -10.64 -14.44 -1.26
N ASN A 271 -9.91 -14.41 -0.13
CA ASN A 271 -10.47 -14.35 1.21
C ASN A 271 -10.65 -12.92 1.74
N THR A 272 -10.68 -11.93 0.85
CA THR A 272 -10.84 -10.51 1.21
C THR A 272 -12.01 -9.88 0.44
N PRO A 273 -13.25 -10.40 0.61
CA PRO A 273 -14.42 -9.83 -0.06
C PRO A 273 -14.74 -8.41 0.44
N LYS A 274 -14.32 -8.10 1.67
CA LYS A 274 -14.46 -6.79 2.28
C LYS A 274 -13.15 -6.33 2.90
N ALA A 275 -12.71 -5.14 2.55
CA ALA A 275 -11.62 -4.46 3.24
C ALA A 275 -11.77 -2.95 3.12
N SER A 276 -11.04 -2.25 3.97
CA SER A 276 -10.91 -0.80 3.91
C SER A 276 -9.70 -0.38 3.06
N MET A 277 -8.65 -1.20 3.04
CA MET A 277 -7.50 -1.03 2.17
C MET A 277 -6.86 -2.38 1.85
N VAL A 278 -6.42 -2.55 0.60
CA VAL A 278 -5.54 -3.65 0.17
C VAL A 278 -4.42 -3.04 -0.65
N MET A 279 -3.19 -3.49 -0.44
CA MET A 279 -2.03 -3.12 -1.24
C MET A 279 -1.24 -4.37 -1.59
N GLU A 280 -0.79 -4.43 -2.84
CA GLU A 280 0.13 -5.44 -3.34
C GLU A 280 1.26 -4.74 -4.10
N TYR A 281 2.49 -5.05 -3.73
CA TYR A 281 3.71 -4.64 -4.42
C TYR A 281 4.39 -5.86 -5.03
N LEU A 282 4.85 -5.74 -6.26
CA LEU A 282 5.47 -6.82 -7.03
C LEU A 282 6.74 -6.30 -7.72
N ASN A 283 7.84 -7.02 -7.50
CA ASN A 283 9.15 -6.72 -8.08
C ASN A 283 9.81 -8.04 -8.49
N THR A 284 9.26 -8.63 -9.54
CA THR A 284 9.75 -9.88 -10.12
C THR A 284 10.94 -9.62 -11.03
N ASP A 285 11.73 -10.65 -11.33
CA ASP A 285 12.87 -10.51 -12.23
C ASP A 285 12.44 -10.15 -13.66
N ASP A 286 11.27 -10.65 -14.10
CA ASP A 286 10.68 -10.31 -15.39
C ASP A 286 10.12 -8.88 -15.47
N ASN A 287 9.69 -8.32 -14.33
CA ASN A 287 9.05 -7.00 -14.25
C ASN A 287 9.57 -6.26 -13.01
N PRO A 288 10.84 -5.83 -13.02
CA PRO A 288 11.42 -5.16 -11.86
C PRO A 288 10.74 -3.82 -11.63
N ALA A 289 10.55 -3.45 -10.36
CA ALA A 289 9.96 -2.17 -10.01
C ALA A 289 10.86 -1.00 -10.48
N PRO A 290 10.34 -0.05 -11.27
CA PRO A 290 11.14 1.05 -11.78
C PRO A 290 11.46 2.06 -10.66
N GLU A 291 12.58 2.78 -10.79
CA GLU A 291 12.95 3.85 -9.85
C GLU A 291 11.89 4.97 -9.82
N LEU A 292 11.25 5.23 -10.97
CA LEU A 292 10.13 6.16 -11.12
C LEU A 292 8.93 5.84 -10.21
N LEU A 293 8.77 4.58 -9.77
CA LEU A 293 7.74 4.22 -8.80
C LEU A 293 7.93 4.99 -7.48
N ALA A 294 9.17 5.08 -7.00
CA ALA A 294 9.48 5.81 -5.78
C ALA A 294 9.26 7.32 -5.95
N GLU A 295 9.53 7.85 -7.16
CA GLU A 295 9.28 9.26 -7.48
C GLU A 295 7.79 9.59 -7.45
N PHE A 296 6.94 8.73 -8.01
CA PHE A 296 5.49 8.88 -7.96
C PHE A 296 4.97 8.83 -6.51
N LEU A 297 5.46 7.89 -5.70
CA LEU A 297 5.03 7.76 -4.30
C LEU A 297 5.39 9.00 -3.47
N LEU A 298 6.56 9.59 -3.71
CA LEU A 298 7.14 10.70 -2.93
C LEU A 298 7.15 12.04 -3.66
N GLN A 299 6.30 12.23 -4.67
CA GLN A 299 6.40 13.38 -5.59
C GLN A 299 6.36 14.74 -4.91
N ASN A 300 5.51 14.90 -3.88
CA ASN A 300 5.34 16.15 -3.12
C ASN A 300 6.28 16.27 -1.92
N TRP A 301 7.27 15.39 -1.80
CA TRP A 301 8.24 15.47 -0.73
C TRP A 301 9.15 16.70 -0.92
N GLN A 302 9.02 17.69 -0.04
CA GLN A 302 9.75 18.96 -0.09
C GLN A 302 11.23 18.87 0.36
N GLY A 303 11.72 17.68 0.71
CA GLY A 303 13.14 17.48 1.05
C GLY A 303 14.03 17.22 -0.17
N THR A 304 15.35 17.11 0.06
CA THR A 304 16.35 16.79 -0.97
C THR A 304 15.98 15.52 -1.77
N SER A 305 16.58 15.26 -2.93
CA SER A 305 16.35 14.02 -3.73
C SER A 305 16.68 12.70 -3.01
N ARG A 306 17.39 12.75 -1.88
CA ARG A 306 17.88 11.57 -1.13
C ARG A 306 16.80 10.58 -0.65
N PRO A 307 15.58 10.98 -0.23
CA PRO A 307 14.56 10.03 0.20
C PRO A 307 13.96 9.22 -0.95
N LYS A 308 13.91 9.80 -2.17
CA LYS A 308 13.44 9.08 -3.37
C LYS A 308 14.39 7.95 -3.73
N SER A 309 15.69 8.23 -3.80
CA SER A 309 16.71 7.22 -4.10
C SER A 309 16.85 6.16 -3.00
N LYS A 310 16.71 6.56 -1.72
CA LYS A 310 16.66 5.61 -0.59
C LYS A 310 15.47 4.66 -0.70
N LEU A 311 14.26 5.20 -0.95
CA LEU A 311 13.07 4.36 -1.12
C LEU A 311 13.22 3.42 -2.32
N ALA A 312 13.69 3.91 -3.46
CA ALA A 312 13.96 3.08 -4.64
C ALA A 312 14.96 1.95 -4.32
N GLY A 313 16.02 2.26 -3.56
CA GLY A 313 16.99 1.28 -3.09
C GLY A 313 16.39 0.21 -2.16
N SER A 314 15.48 0.59 -1.26
CA SER A 314 14.75 -0.36 -0.40
C SER A 314 13.79 -1.23 -1.21
N LEU A 315 13.00 -0.61 -2.11
CA LEU A 315 12.01 -1.30 -2.95
C LEU A 315 12.65 -2.35 -3.87
N LYS A 316 13.85 -2.08 -4.40
CA LYS A 316 14.62 -3.04 -5.22
C LYS A 316 14.88 -4.37 -4.51
N ASN A 317 15.02 -4.36 -3.19
CA ASN A 317 15.36 -5.53 -2.39
C ASN A 317 14.12 -6.28 -1.84
N ILE A 318 12.93 -5.73 -2.06
CA ILE A 318 11.66 -6.40 -1.77
C ILE A 318 11.25 -7.16 -3.04
N GLN A 319 10.96 -8.46 -2.93
CA GLN A 319 10.41 -9.29 -4.02
C GLN A 319 8.92 -9.02 -4.22
N ASP A 320 8.18 -9.07 -3.12
CA ASP A 320 6.75 -8.73 -3.08
C ASP A 320 6.38 -8.25 -1.67
N ALA A 321 5.33 -7.44 -1.60
CA ALA A 321 4.73 -7.08 -0.34
C ALA A 321 3.21 -7.03 -0.45
N THR A 322 2.53 -7.35 0.64
CA THR A 322 1.09 -7.22 0.76
C THR A 322 0.75 -6.51 2.05
N PHE A 323 -0.33 -5.73 2.01
CA PHE A 323 -0.94 -5.14 3.19
C PHE A 323 -2.46 -5.18 3.04
N THR A 324 -3.15 -5.47 4.12
CA THR A 324 -4.61 -5.53 4.15
C THR A 324 -5.11 -4.95 5.46
N LEU A 325 -6.05 -4.02 5.37
CA LEU A 325 -6.78 -3.44 6.49
C LEU A 325 -8.26 -3.79 6.36
N LYS A 326 -8.79 -4.53 7.33
CA LYS A 326 -10.19 -4.96 7.43
C LYS A 326 -10.81 -4.36 8.68
N ALA A 327 -11.49 -3.22 8.53
CA ALA A 327 -12.00 -2.42 9.65
C ALA A 327 -10.88 -2.07 10.66
N GLN A 328 -10.83 -2.75 11.81
CA GLN A 328 -9.81 -2.53 12.84
C GLN A 328 -8.55 -3.38 12.64
N ALA A 329 -8.70 -4.57 12.06
CA ALA A 329 -7.62 -5.54 11.96
C ALA A 329 -6.79 -5.29 10.71
N PHE A 330 -5.47 -5.41 10.83
CA PHE A 330 -4.57 -5.33 9.70
C PHE A 330 -3.54 -6.45 9.71
N SER A 331 -3.07 -6.78 8.52
CA SER A 331 -1.94 -7.67 8.31
C SER A 331 -1.09 -7.20 7.14
N GLY A 332 0.19 -7.51 7.19
CA GLY A 332 1.12 -7.28 6.10
C GLY A 332 2.19 -8.34 6.04
N LEU A 333 2.74 -8.53 4.85
CA LEU A 333 3.85 -9.43 4.58
C LEU A 333 4.78 -8.72 3.61
N ILE A 334 6.08 -8.75 3.90
CA ILE A 334 7.14 -8.29 3.01
C ILE A 334 8.07 -9.48 2.80
N ASN A 335 8.26 -9.88 1.56
CA ASN A 335 9.23 -10.89 1.15
C ASN A 335 10.42 -10.20 0.48
N LEU A 336 11.63 -10.52 0.95
CA LEU A 336 12.88 -9.99 0.41
C LEU A 336 13.49 -10.94 -0.62
N LYS A 337 14.27 -10.38 -1.54
CA LYS A 337 15.06 -11.16 -2.52
C LYS A 337 16.13 -12.02 -1.83
#